data_AF-A0A2M9LHY7-F1
#
_entry.id   AF-A0A2M9LHY7-F1
#
_cell.length_a   1.000
_cell.length_b   1.000
_cell.length_c   1.000
_cell.angle_alpha   90.00
_cell.angle_beta   90.00
_cell.angle_gamma   90.00
#
_symmetry.space_group_name_H-M   'P 1'
#
loop_
_entity.id
_entity.type
_entity.pdbx_description
1 polymer ?
#
loop_
_entity_poly.entity_id
_entity_poly.type
_entity_poly.pdbx_seq_one_letter_code
_entity_poly.pdbx_strand_id
1 'polypeptide(L)'
;MVGAVIHAIGCGFKEALFVPESINSPEDGATEPVRLPESDLESIEASVRKLLDQSAEQARQLDSLASAPAASPFGAFGMPGFAGMPPQPAPPEPRPILELEGEEYEDELDALSDWVDDFLIRVYGAEVTTAAPWCEQWQEHDDVVAWLHALWLAYQQHKDPEAGPAGLFVWHRDFLTHAMAATRAPGGPLSACMTDPDRPAHRLLPGPKPSIRSSSSAAEEPGANGGPDQAAG
;
A
#
# COMPACT_ATOMS: atom_id res chain seq x y z
N MET A 1 20.71 13.17 46.37
CA MET A 1 21.77 12.56 47.20
C MET A 1 21.61 11.05 47.05
N VAL A 2 22.49 10.25 46.44
CA VAL A 2 23.89 10.32 45.95
C VAL A 2 23.94 9.22 44.85
N GLY A 3 24.41 9.51 43.62
CA GLY A 3 25.79 9.23 43.13
C GLY A 3 25.92 7.79 42.61
N ALA A 4 25.94 7.53 41.29
CA ALA A 4 27.10 7.49 40.35
C ALA A 4 28.17 6.44 40.75
N VAL A 5 28.62 5.52 39.89
CA VAL A 5 29.69 5.66 38.86
C VAL A 5 29.80 4.30 38.08
N ILE A 6 29.59 4.23 36.75
CA ILE A 6 30.52 4.30 35.57
C ILE A 6 31.48 3.09 35.34
N HIS A 7 31.30 2.42 34.19
CA HIS A 7 32.29 2.12 33.12
C HIS A 7 31.50 1.56 31.92
N ALA A 8 31.31 2.20 30.76
CA ALA A 8 32.23 2.80 29.78
C ALA A 8 33.13 1.78 29.06
N ILE A 9 32.67 1.26 27.91
CA ILE A 9 33.51 0.96 26.74
C ILE A 9 32.72 1.39 25.50
N GLY A 10 33.12 2.54 24.94
CA GLY A 10 32.78 2.95 23.59
C GLY A 10 34.02 2.80 22.70
N CYS A 11 33.82 2.30 21.49
CA CYS A 11 34.65 2.55 20.32
C CYS A 11 33.82 2.01 19.14
N GLY A 12 33.22 2.84 18.29
CA GLY A 12 33.93 3.73 17.39
C GLY A 12 33.86 3.11 16.00
N PHE A 13 32.67 3.08 15.40
CA PHE A 13 32.46 2.64 14.03
C PHE A 13 33.02 3.74 13.12
N LYS A 14 34.23 3.51 12.59
CA LYS A 14 34.88 4.41 11.65
C LYS A 14 34.94 3.72 10.29
N GLU A 15 34.21 4.28 9.34
CA GLU A 15 34.31 3.99 7.92
C GLU A 15 35.78 4.01 7.49
N ALA A 16 36.23 2.88 6.95
CA ALA A 16 37.40 2.82 6.10
C ALA A 16 36.92 2.44 4.70
N LEU A 17 36.91 3.45 3.84
CA LEU A 17 36.83 3.35 2.39
C LEU A 17 37.77 2.23 1.94
N PHE A 18 37.20 1.08 1.58
CA PHE A 18 37.93 0.05 0.86
C PHE A 18 38.06 0.51 -0.58
N VAL A 19 39.16 1.18 -0.86
CA VAL A 19 39.65 1.44 -2.21
C VAL A 19 39.96 0.06 -2.83
N PRO A 20 39.31 -0.36 -3.93
CA PRO A 20 39.77 -1.54 -4.63
C PRO A 20 41.15 -1.22 -5.20
N GLU A 21 42.16 -1.94 -4.72
CA GLU A 21 43.51 -1.87 -5.24
C GLU A 21 43.48 -2.20 -6.73
N SER A 22 43.88 -1.23 -7.55
CA SER A 22 44.01 -1.32 -8.99
C SER A 22 44.90 -2.50 -9.35
N ILE A 23 44.30 -3.61 -9.76
CA ILE A 23 45.01 -4.66 -10.47
C ILE A 23 45.33 -4.08 -11.85
N ASN A 24 46.61 -3.76 -12.05
CA ASN A 24 47.16 -3.35 -13.33
C ASN A 24 46.72 -4.32 -14.43
N SER A 25 46.06 -3.80 -15.47
CA SER A 25 45.96 -4.49 -16.75
C SER A 25 47.29 -4.37 -17.48
N PRO A 26 47.98 -5.46 -17.82
CA PRO A 26 48.89 -5.44 -18.96
C PRO A 26 48.04 -5.49 -20.23
N GLU A 27 48.07 -4.40 -20.99
CA GLU A 27 47.65 -4.42 -22.40
C GLU A 27 48.60 -5.30 -23.21
N ASP A 28 47.96 -6.08 -24.08
CA ASP A 28 48.45 -6.68 -25.32
C ASP A 28 49.52 -7.77 -25.21
N GLY A 29 49.04 -9.02 -25.29
CA GLY A 29 49.89 -10.21 -25.35
C GLY A 29 49.09 -11.50 -25.32
N ALA A 30 48.24 -11.71 -26.33
CA ALA A 30 47.52 -12.95 -26.62
C ALA A 30 46.59 -13.47 -25.51
N THR A 31 45.35 -13.82 -25.86
CA THR A 31 44.63 -14.86 -25.11
C THR A 31 45.42 -16.16 -25.29
N GLU A 32 46.47 -16.34 -24.49
CA GLU A 32 47.19 -17.59 -24.38
C GLU A 32 46.16 -18.60 -23.88
N PRO A 33 45.80 -19.62 -24.68
CA PRO A 33 44.82 -20.59 -24.26
C PRO A 33 45.37 -21.24 -23.01
N VAL A 34 44.73 -21.00 -21.86
CA VAL A 34 45.04 -21.69 -20.62
C VAL A 34 44.94 -23.18 -20.91
N ARG A 35 46.08 -23.82 -21.13
CA ARG A 35 46.24 -25.25 -21.39
C ARG A 35 45.99 -25.96 -20.07
N LEU A 36 44.72 -26.06 -19.70
CA LEU A 36 44.30 -26.95 -18.65
C LEU A 36 44.68 -28.38 -19.07
N PRO A 37 45.35 -29.17 -18.22
CA PRO A 37 45.52 -30.58 -18.51
C PRO A 37 44.13 -31.20 -18.71
N GLU A 38 43.99 -32.15 -19.64
CA GLU A 38 42.67 -32.70 -20.03
C GLU A 38 41.85 -33.21 -18.82
N SER A 39 42.55 -33.70 -17.79
CA SER A 39 41.97 -34.10 -16.50
C SER A 39 41.25 -32.99 -15.74
N ASP A 40 41.72 -31.74 -15.83
CA ASP A 40 41.12 -30.59 -15.14
C ASP A 40 39.87 -30.09 -15.88
N LEU A 41 39.86 -30.17 -17.21
CA LEU A 41 38.68 -29.87 -18.03
C LEU A 41 37.55 -30.87 -17.75
N GLU A 42 37.87 -32.16 -17.65
CA GLU A 42 36.91 -33.21 -17.29
C GLU A 42 36.33 -33.00 -15.88
N SER A 43 37.17 -32.57 -14.92
CA SER A 43 36.73 -32.25 -13.55
C SER A 43 35.81 -31.03 -13.48
N ILE A 44 36.12 -29.97 -14.24
CA ILE A 44 35.28 -28.78 -14.34
C ILE A 44 33.96 -29.13 -15.05
N GLU A 45 34.01 -29.89 -16.14
CA GLU A 45 32.81 -30.34 -16.85
C GLU A 45 31.93 -31.21 -15.95
N ALA A 46 32.51 -32.14 -15.20
CA ALA A 46 31.79 -32.94 -14.21
C ALA A 46 31.17 -32.06 -13.11
N SER A 47 31.87 -31.01 -12.68
CA SER A 47 31.36 -30.05 -11.69
C SER A 47 30.22 -29.20 -12.24
N VAL A 48 30.30 -28.74 -13.49
CA VAL A 48 29.22 -28.00 -14.16
C VAL A 48 27.99 -28.89 -14.35
N ARG A 49 28.17 -30.14 -14.81
CA ARG A 49 27.07 -31.10 -14.94
C ARG A 49 26.39 -31.34 -13.58
N LYS A 50 27.17 -31.50 -12.51
CA LYS A 50 26.66 -31.65 -11.15
C LYS A 50 25.89 -30.42 -10.66
N LEU A 51 26.37 -29.21 -10.96
CA LEU A 51 25.67 -27.96 -10.60
C LEU A 51 24.36 -27.81 -11.37
N LEU A 52 24.32 -28.18 -12.65
CA LEU A 52 23.09 -28.19 -13.44
C LEU A 52 22.07 -29.19 -12.90
N ASP A 53 22.51 -30.38 -12.49
CA ASP A 53 21.64 -31.38 -11.85
C ASP A 53 21.10 -30.90 -10.51
N GLN A 54 21.93 -30.25 -9.70
CA GLN A 54 21.52 -29.63 -8.43
C GLN A 54 20.50 -28.51 -8.64
N SER A 55 20.71 -27.66 -9.64
CA SER A 55 19.78 -26.58 -10.02
C SER A 55 18.41 -27.15 -10.42
N ALA A 56 18.40 -28.22 -11.24
CA ALA A 56 17.17 -28.88 -11.65
C ALA A 56 16.39 -29.48 -10.47
N GLU A 57 17.10 -30.03 -9.48
CA GLU A 57 16.49 -30.56 -8.27
C GLU A 57 15.93 -29.45 -7.37
N GLN A 58 16.66 -28.34 -7.21
CA GLN A 58 16.16 -27.17 -6.48
C GLN A 58 14.90 -26.59 -7.13
N ALA A 59 14.83 -26.54 -8.47
CA ALA A 59 13.64 -26.07 -9.18
C ALA A 59 12.42 -26.96 -8.90
N ARG A 60 12.59 -28.30 -8.87
CA ARG A 60 11.51 -29.23 -8.49
C ARG A 60 11.07 -29.05 -7.03
N GLN A 61 12.02 -28.79 -6.13
CA GLN A 61 11.71 -28.53 -4.73
C GLN A 61 10.92 -27.24 -4.56
N LEU A 62 11.31 -26.16 -5.25
CA LEU A 62 10.57 -24.89 -5.23
C LEU A 62 9.16 -25.05 -5.81
N ASP A 63 9.02 -25.77 -6.92
CA ASP A 63 7.70 -26.05 -7.53
C ASP A 63 6.78 -26.86 -6.59
N SER A 64 7.35 -27.84 -5.88
CA SER A 64 6.66 -28.61 -4.84
C SER A 64 6.22 -27.74 -3.65
N LEU A 65 7.09 -26.83 -3.18
CA LEU A 65 6.76 -25.91 -2.10
C LEU A 65 5.74 -24.84 -2.51
N ALA A 66 5.80 -24.37 -3.75
CA ALA A 66 4.83 -23.42 -4.30
C ALA A 66 3.46 -24.07 -4.55
N SER A 67 3.43 -25.36 -4.89
CA SER A 67 2.20 -26.13 -5.12
C SER A 67 1.59 -26.70 -3.84
N ALA A 68 2.33 -26.70 -2.72
CA ALA A 68 1.79 -27.14 -1.44
C ALA A 68 0.71 -26.14 -0.98
N PRO A 69 -0.54 -26.58 -0.76
CA PRO A 69 -1.56 -25.69 -0.21
C PRO A 69 -1.03 -25.19 1.14
N ALA A 70 -1.11 -23.88 1.37
CA ALA A 70 -0.67 -23.24 2.61
C ALA A 70 -1.20 -24.07 3.78
N ALA A 71 -0.32 -24.84 4.42
CA ALA A 71 -0.70 -25.69 5.53
C ALA A 71 -1.27 -24.73 6.59
N SER A 72 -2.56 -24.87 6.89
CA SER A 72 -3.17 -24.11 7.96
C SER A 72 -2.29 -24.27 9.20
N PRO A 73 -2.06 -23.20 10.00
CA PRO A 73 -1.14 -23.23 11.14
C PRO A 73 -1.49 -24.28 12.21
N PHE A 74 -2.65 -24.94 12.09
CA PHE A 74 -3.13 -26.01 12.95
C PHE A 74 -2.86 -27.43 12.42
N GLY A 75 -2.37 -27.61 11.19
CA GLY A 75 -2.03 -28.92 10.63
C GLY A 75 -0.92 -29.65 11.39
N ALA A 76 -0.04 -28.90 12.05
CA ALA A 76 1.01 -29.42 12.92
C ALA A 76 0.49 -30.14 14.18
N PHE A 77 -0.78 -29.95 14.56
CA PHE A 77 -1.38 -30.52 15.77
C PHE A 77 -2.15 -31.84 15.55
N GLY A 78 -2.06 -32.45 14.36
CA GLY A 78 -2.48 -33.85 14.15
C GLY A 78 -3.98 -34.12 14.34
N MET A 79 -4.85 -33.12 14.21
CA MET A 79 -6.30 -33.30 14.27
C MET A 79 -6.86 -33.62 12.87
N PRO A 80 -7.37 -34.84 12.63
CA PRO A 80 -7.95 -35.21 11.34
C PRO A 80 -9.36 -34.63 11.24
N GLY A 81 -9.54 -33.52 10.53
CA GLY A 81 -10.87 -32.91 10.40
C GLY A 81 -11.10 -31.85 9.32
N PHE A 82 -10.05 -31.30 8.68
CA PHE A 82 -10.25 -30.20 7.70
C PHE A 82 -9.74 -30.51 6.29
N ALA A 83 -9.31 -31.74 6.02
CA ALA A 83 -8.93 -32.18 4.68
C ALA A 83 -10.20 -32.56 3.89
N GLY A 84 -10.81 -31.60 3.21
CA GLY A 84 -11.97 -31.86 2.34
C GLY A 84 -12.97 -30.72 2.20
N MET A 85 -12.82 -29.63 2.96
CA MET A 85 -13.64 -28.44 2.73
C MET A 85 -13.08 -27.68 1.52
N PRO A 86 -13.90 -27.29 0.53
CA PRO A 86 -13.42 -26.41 -0.53
C PRO A 86 -12.80 -25.16 0.11
N PRO A 87 -11.67 -24.66 -0.41
CA PRO A 87 -11.09 -23.42 0.09
C PRO A 87 -12.20 -22.38 0.13
N GLN A 88 -12.46 -21.81 1.31
CA GLN A 88 -13.38 -20.68 1.40
C GLN A 88 -12.80 -19.59 0.48
N PRO A 89 -13.61 -18.99 -0.40
CA PRO A 89 -13.15 -17.84 -1.16
C PRO A 89 -12.60 -16.84 -0.15
N ALA A 90 -11.36 -16.39 -0.38
CA ALA A 90 -10.74 -15.39 0.48
C ALA A 90 -11.70 -14.19 0.53
N PRO A 91 -11.98 -13.62 1.73
CA PRO A 91 -12.78 -12.41 1.80
C PRO A 91 -12.15 -11.35 0.89
N PRO A 92 -12.97 -10.57 0.17
CA PRO A 92 -12.47 -9.54 -0.73
C PRO A 92 -11.55 -8.59 0.05
N GLU A 93 -10.39 -8.27 -0.51
CA GLU A 93 -9.46 -7.35 0.11
C GLU A 93 -10.08 -5.95 0.14
N PRO A 94 -10.03 -5.24 1.28
CA PRO A 94 -10.60 -3.90 1.37
C PRO A 94 -9.79 -2.95 0.48
N ARG A 95 -10.44 -2.42 -0.57
CA ARG A 95 -9.88 -1.41 -1.46
C ARG A 95 -10.41 -0.02 -1.09
N PRO A 96 -9.59 1.05 -1.19
CA PRO A 96 -10.08 2.41 -1.05
C PRO A 96 -11.18 2.72 -2.07
N ILE A 97 -12.25 3.40 -1.66
CA ILE A 97 -13.40 3.72 -2.55
C ILE A 97 -13.00 4.46 -3.83
N LEU A 98 -11.99 5.34 -3.77
CA LEU A 98 -11.51 6.10 -4.94
C LEU A 98 -10.77 5.25 -5.99
N GLU A 99 -10.48 3.99 -5.70
CA GLU A 99 -9.92 3.01 -6.66
C GLU A 99 -10.99 2.14 -7.31
N LEU A 100 -12.25 2.29 -6.89
CA LEU A 100 -13.40 1.59 -7.47
C LEU A 100 -13.92 2.35 -8.70
N GLU A 101 -14.56 1.63 -9.61
CA GLU A 101 -15.06 2.21 -10.86
C GLU A 101 -16.49 1.74 -11.16
N GLY A 102 -17.29 2.62 -11.78
CA GLY A 102 -18.63 2.27 -12.28
C GLY A 102 -19.60 1.86 -11.17
N GLU A 103 -20.32 0.76 -11.39
CA GLU A 103 -21.34 0.25 -10.46
C GLU A 103 -20.76 -0.10 -9.09
N GLU A 104 -19.53 -0.63 -9.03
CA GLU A 104 -18.89 -0.96 -7.75
C GLU A 104 -18.62 0.27 -6.89
N TYR A 105 -18.26 1.40 -7.52
CA TYR A 105 -18.08 2.67 -6.82
C TYR A 105 -19.42 3.20 -6.26
N GLU A 106 -20.47 3.18 -7.06
CA GLU A 106 -21.79 3.68 -6.66
C GLU A 106 -22.38 2.83 -5.53
N ASP A 107 -22.31 1.50 -5.63
CA ASP A 107 -22.78 0.57 -4.59
C ASP A 107 -22.05 0.79 -3.26
N GLU A 108 -20.73 0.98 -3.32
CA GLU A 108 -19.91 1.26 -2.13
C GLU A 108 -20.22 2.64 -1.53
N LEU A 109 -20.45 3.64 -2.37
CA LEU A 109 -20.80 5.00 -1.95
C LEU A 109 -22.19 5.06 -1.31
N ASP A 110 -23.16 4.29 -1.83
CA ASP A 110 -24.50 4.16 -1.26
C ASP A 110 -24.42 3.49 0.12
N ALA A 111 -23.70 2.37 0.24
CA ALA A 111 -23.51 1.69 1.52
C ALA A 111 -22.79 2.57 2.55
N LEU A 112 -21.79 3.35 2.11
CA LEU A 112 -21.13 4.34 2.95
C LEU A 112 -22.10 5.43 3.38
N SER A 113 -22.93 5.94 2.47
CA SER A 113 -23.89 7.01 2.74
C SER A 113 -24.92 6.59 3.79
N ASP A 114 -25.50 5.40 3.64
CA ASP A 114 -26.40 4.82 4.64
C ASP A 114 -25.73 4.76 6.03
N TRP A 115 -24.48 4.29 6.10
CA TRP A 115 -23.75 4.20 7.37
C TRP A 115 -23.45 5.59 7.96
N VAL A 116 -23.11 6.57 7.13
CA VAL A 116 -22.83 7.95 7.57
C VAL A 116 -24.10 8.59 8.16
N ASP A 117 -25.23 8.46 7.47
CA ASP A 117 -26.48 9.12 7.83
C ASP A 117 -27.19 8.43 9.01
N ASP A 118 -27.26 7.09 9.00
CA ASP A 118 -27.99 6.34 10.02
C ASP A 118 -27.20 6.16 11.32
N PHE A 119 -25.86 6.13 11.23
CA PHE A 119 -25.00 5.85 12.39
C PHE A 119 -24.03 6.99 12.71
N LEU A 120 -23.12 7.34 11.80
CA LEU A 120 -22.00 8.22 12.14
C LEU A 120 -22.46 9.60 12.60
N ILE A 121 -23.25 10.29 11.77
CA ILE A 121 -23.69 11.66 12.07
C ILE A 121 -24.79 11.66 13.13
N ARG A 122 -25.64 10.65 13.14
CA ARG A 122 -26.66 10.51 14.19
C ARG A 122 -26.07 10.37 15.59
N VAL A 123 -24.93 9.68 15.73
CA VAL A 123 -24.31 9.40 17.03
C VAL A 123 -23.18 10.37 17.38
N TYR A 124 -22.34 10.72 16.41
CA TYR A 124 -21.12 11.52 16.60
C TYR A 124 -21.14 12.89 15.89
N GLY A 125 -22.21 13.20 15.17
CA GLY A 125 -22.41 14.49 14.51
C GLY A 125 -22.76 15.58 15.53
N ALA A 126 -21.74 16.13 16.19
CA ALA A 126 -21.90 17.34 17.00
C ALA A 126 -22.53 18.49 16.17
N GLU A 127 -23.08 19.50 16.86
CA GLU A 127 -23.73 20.67 16.25
C GLU A 127 -22.87 21.27 15.11
N VAL A 128 -23.52 21.64 14.02
CA VAL A 128 -22.86 22.28 12.88
C VAL A 128 -22.57 23.73 13.25
N THR A 129 -21.28 24.06 13.24
CA THR A 129 -20.80 25.41 13.57
C THR A 129 -19.64 25.76 12.65
N THR A 130 -19.17 27.00 12.70
CA THR A 130 -17.93 27.40 12.02
C THR A 130 -16.69 26.62 12.51
N ALA A 131 -16.71 26.09 13.73
CA ALA A 131 -15.64 25.25 14.28
C ALA A 131 -15.77 23.77 13.91
N ALA A 132 -16.95 23.33 13.47
CA ALA A 132 -17.27 21.97 13.09
C ALA A 132 -18.25 21.95 11.91
N PRO A 133 -17.84 22.38 10.71
CA PRO A 133 -18.69 22.39 9.53
C PRO A 133 -19.18 20.98 9.18
N TRP A 134 -20.27 20.92 8.42
CA TRP A 134 -20.77 19.72 7.76
C TRP A 134 -21.29 20.08 6.37
N CYS A 135 -21.45 19.12 5.48
CA CYS A 135 -22.02 19.33 4.16
C CYS A 135 -23.03 18.22 3.89
N GLU A 136 -24.25 18.59 3.48
CA GLU A 136 -25.28 17.60 3.11
C GLU A 136 -24.93 16.90 1.78
N GLN A 137 -24.08 17.54 0.96
CA GLN A 137 -23.53 17.00 -0.29
C GLN A 137 -22.07 16.60 -0.11
N TRP A 138 -21.72 15.98 1.03
CA TRP A 138 -20.33 15.61 1.33
C TRP A 138 -19.76 14.61 0.32
N GLN A 139 -20.60 13.88 -0.40
CA GLN A 139 -20.22 12.94 -1.45
C GLN A 139 -19.52 13.63 -2.64
N GLU A 140 -19.73 14.93 -2.84
CA GLU A 140 -19.02 15.71 -3.86
C GLU A 140 -17.58 16.08 -3.44
N HIS A 141 -17.18 15.76 -2.20
CA HIS A 141 -15.86 16.03 -1.67
C HIS A 141 -15.03 14.74 -1.59
N ASP A 142 -14.25 14.44 -2.64
CA ASP A 142 -13.43 13.21 -2.75
C ASP A 142 -12.56 12.95 -1.51
N ASP A 143 -12.00 14.01 -0.91
CA ASP A 143 -11.17 13.88 0.29
C ASP A 143 -12.00 13.46 1.52
N VAL A 144 -13.20 14.00 1.68
CA VAL A 144 -14.15 13.59 2.73
C VAL A 144 -14.62 12.17 2.48
N VAL A 145 -14.96 11.81 1.25
CA VAL A 145 -15.34 10.45 0.85
C VAL A 145 -14.23 9.46 1.24
N ALA A 146 -12.98 9.76 0.91
CA ALA A 146 -11.83 8.92 1.28
C ALA A 146 -11.67 8.77 2.81
N TRP A 147 -11.79 9.87 3.57
CA TRP A 147 -11.70 9.84 5.03
C TRP A 147 -12.82 9.02 5.68
N LEU A 148 -14.05 9.21 5.23
CA LEU A 148 -15.22 8.53 5.77
C LEU A 148 -15.21 7.04 5.41
N HIS A 149 -14.81 6.69 4.18
CA HIS A 149 -14.67 5.30 3.77
C HIS A 149 -13.60 4.57 4.59
N ALA A 150 -12.42 5.17 4.76
CA ALA A 150 -11.38 4.59 5.60
C ALA A 150 -11.82 4.43 7.07
N LEU A 151 -12.58 5.39 7.60
CA LEU A 151 -13.15 5.32 8.94
C LEU A 151 -14.18 4.18 9.06
N TRP A 152 -15.02 3.99 8.04
CA TRP A 152 -16.00 2.92 7.98
C TRP A 152 -15.33 1.54 7.91
N LEU A 153 -14.32 1.35 7.07
CA LEU A 153 -13.54 0.10 7.02
C LEU A 153 -12.89 -0.20 8.38
N ALA A 154 -12.31 0.83 9.04
CA ALA A 154 -11.76 0.67 10.38
C ALA A 154 -12.84 0.31 11.42
N TYR A 155 -14.06 0.84 11.28
CA TYR A 155 -15.18 0.48 12.15
C TYR A 155 -15.53 -1.00 12.02
N GLN A 156 -15.62 -1.51 10.79
CA GLN A 156 -15.94 -2.91 10.51
C GLN A 156 -14.88 -3.84 11.13
N GLN A 157 -13.59 -3.55 10.94
CA GLN A 157 -12.48 -4.29 11.54
C GLN A 157 -12.57 -4.37 13.07
N HIS A 158 -12.93 -3.27 13.74
CA HIS A 158 -12.88 -3.18 15.21
C HIS A 158 -14.19 -3.55 15.91
N LYS A 159 -15.28 -3.62 15.14
CA LYS A 159 -16.56 -4.18 15.58
C LYS A 159 -16.56 -5.71 15.50
N ASP A 160 -15.68 -6.29 14.68
CA ASP A 160 -15.56 -7.73 14.53
C ASP A 160 -15.34 -8.44 15.88
N PRO A 161 -15.99 -9.59 16.15
CA PRO A 161 -15.81 -10.34 17.39
C PRO A 161 -14.36 -10.68 17.72
N GLU A 162 -13.52 -10.89 16.71
CA GLU A 162 -12.10 -11.23 16.88
C GLU A 162 -11.25 -10.03 17.34
N ALA A 163 -11.74 -8.79 17.22
CA ALA A 163 -11.09 -7.61 17.76
C ALA A 163 -11.11 -7.57 19.31
N GLY A 164 -11.93 -8.41 19.93
CA GLY A 164 -12.09 -8.51 21.38
C GLY A 164 -12.88 -7.36 22.01
N PRO A 165 -13.12 -7.41 23.33
CA PRO A 165 -14.05 -6.49 24.00
C PRO A 165 -13.60 -5.02 24.02
N ALA A 166 -12.31 -4.76 23.77
CA ALA A 166 -11.76 -3.42 23.70
C ALA A 166 -11.77 -2.83 22.27
N GLY A 167 -12.12 -3.62 21.24
CA GLY A 167 -12.02 -3.23 19.83
C GLY A 167 -12.71 -1.90 19.52
N LEU A 168 -13.96 -1.75 19.95
CA LEU A 168 -14.70 -0.49 19.77
C LEU A 168 -14.04 0.70 20.46
N PHE A 169 -13.44 0.53 21.65
CA PHE A 169 -12.77 1.64 22.34
C PHE A 169 -11.48 2.05 21.60
N VAL A 170 -10.75 1.08 21.04
CA VAL A 170 -9.61 1.34 20.15
C VAL A 170 -10.06 2.11 18.91
N TRP A 171 -11.17 1.71 18.29
CA TRP A 171 -11.73 2.42 17.13
C TRP A 171 -12.01 3.91 17.41
N HIS A 172 -12.62 4.20 18.57
CA HIS A 172 -12.90 5.57 18.99
C HIS A 172 -11.62 6.41 19.16
N ARG A 173 -10.62 5.81 19.85
CA ARG A 173 -9.37 6.48 20.21
C ARG A 173 -8.51 6.78 18.98
N ASP A 174 -8.36 5.79 18.09
CA ASP A 174 -7.35 5.83 17.02
C ASP A 174 -7.91 6.36 15.70
N PHE A 175 -9.20 6.14 15.40
CA PHE A 175 -9.75 6.40 14.07
C PHE A 175 -10.84 7.46 14.11
N LEU A 176 -11.90 7.26 14.90
CA LEU A 176 -13.07 8.15 14.91
C LEU A 176 -12.70 9.60 15.25
N THR A 177 -11.99 9.78 16.37
CA THR A 177 -11.63 11.13 16.84
C THR A 177 -10.75 11.84 15.82
N HIS A 178 -9.83 11.11 15.18
CA HIS A 178 -8.93 11.66 14.18
C HIS A 178 -9.66 12.04 12.88
N ALA A 179 -10.46 11.13 12.33
CA ALA A 179 -11.19 11.35 11.10
C ALA A 179 -12.21 12.50 11.23
N MET A 180 -12.98 12.54 12.32
CA MET A 180 -13.93 13.63 12.57
C MET A 180 -13.24 14.98 12.75
N ALA A 181 -12.08 15.00 13.41
CA ALA A 181 -11.28 16.22 13.53
C ALA A 181 -10.71 16.70 12.19
N ALA A 182 -10.37 15.78 11.28
CA ALA A 182 -9.85 16.12 9.95
C ALA A 182 -10.95 16.63 9.01
N THR A 183 -12.07 15.91 8.90
CA THR A 183 -13.16 16.23 7.96
C THR A 183 -13.93 17.48 8.38
N ARG A 184 -14.13 17.67 9.70
CA ARG A 184 -14.88 18.79 10.26
C ARG A 184 -13.98 19.86 10.88
N ALA A 185 -12.73 19.99 10.46
CA ALA A 185 -11.87 21.09 10.92
C ALA A 185 -12.39 22.44 10.36
N PRO A 186 -12.25 23.56 11.09
CA PRO A 186 -12.62 24.91 10.60
C PRO A 186 -11.84 25.37 9.37
N GLY A 187 -10.67 24.78 9.09
CA GLY A 187 -9.89 24.99 7.86
C GLY A 187 -9.79 23.71 7.01
N GLY A 188 -10.66 22.74 7.27
CA GLY A 188 -10.68 21.45 6.60
C GLY A 188 -11.43 21.50 5.27
N PRO A 189 -11.70 20.32 4.69
CA PRO A 189 -12.31 20.19 3.36
C PRO A 189 -13.73 20.78 3.29
N LEU A 190 -14.46 20.72 4.41
CA LEU A 190 -15.81 21.25 4.54
C LEU A 190 -15.86 22.71 5.01
N SER A 191 -14.72 23.39 5.17
CA SER A 191 -14.67 24.76 5.73
C SER A 191 -15.43 25.82 4.93
N ALA A 192 -15.65 25.59 3.63
CA ALA A 192 -16.43 26.46 2.76
C ALA A 192 -17.91 26.04 2.61
N CYS A 193 -18.32 24.97 3.29
CA CYS A 193 -19.69 24.43 3.26
C CYS A 193 -20.50 24.92 4.47
N MET A 194 -21.57 24.20 4.81
CA MET A 194 -22.52 24.59 5.85
C MET A 194 -21.84 24.73 7.21
N THR A 195 -21.88 25.96 7.73
CA THR A 195 -21.39 26.34 9.07
C THR A 195 -22.52 26.77 10.01
N ASP A 196 -23.75 26.77 9.49
CA ASP A 196 -25.00 27.15 10.15
C ASP A 196 -26.13 26.26 9.58
N PRO A 197 -26.81 25.43 10.41
CA PRO A 197 -27.89 24.55 9.96
C PRO A 197 -29.02 25.27 9.21
N ASP A 198 -29.30 26.54 9.52
CA ASP A 198 -30.38 27.29 8.90
C ASP A 198 -29.98 27.89 7.54
N ARG A 199 -28.70 27.78 7.17
CA ARG A 199 -28.13 28.34 5.95
C ARG A 199 -27.25 27.29 5.25
N PRO A 200 -27.88 26.36 4.49
CA PRO A 200 -27.14 25.36 3.75
C PRO A 200 -26.23 26.04 2.72
N ALA A 201 -24.99 25.60 2.68
CA ALA A 201 -23.98 26.07 1.75
C ALA A 201 -23.14 24.87 1.29
N HIS A 202 -22.92 24.79 -0.01
CA HIS A 202 -22.04 23.81 -0.62
C HIS A 202 -21.04 24.53 -1.54
N ARG A 203 -19.75 24.26 -1.33
CA ARG A 203 -18.68 24.80 -2.17
C ARG A 203 -17.44 23.94 -2.09
N LEU A 204 -17.03 23.42 -3.24
CA LEU A 204 -15.73 22.78 -3.42
C LEU A 204 -14.60 23.81 -3.41
N LEU A 205 -13.61 23.59 -2.55
CA LEU A 205 -12.38 24.38 -2.54
C LEU A 205 -11.41 23.82 -3.59
N PRO A 206 -10.81 24.66 -4.45
CA PRO A 206 -9.85 24.18 -5.42
C PRO A 206 -8.60 23.65 -4.70
N GLY A 207 -8.19 22.44 -5.06
CA GLY A 207 -6.98 21.82 -4.56
C GLY A 207 -5.71 22.58 -4.97
N PRO A 208 -4.59 22.36 -4.27
CA PRO A 208 -3.30 22.89 -4.69
C PRO A 208 -2.92 22.35 -6.07
N LYS A 209 -2.19 23.16 -6.85
CA LYS A 209 -1.68 22.71 -8.15
C LYS A 209 -0.70 21.54 -7.95
N PRO A 210 -0.72 20.52 -8.83
CA PRO A 210 0.28 19.47 -8.82
C PRO A 210 1.69 20.04 -8.92
N SER A 211 2.67 19.28 -8.41
CA SER A 211 4.07 19.69 -8.44
C SER A 211 4.57 19.92 -9.88
N ILE A 212 5.58 20.78 -10.04
CA ILE A 212 6.19 21.05 -11.35
C ILE A 212 6.76 19.80 -12.05
N ARG A 213 7.10 18.75 -11.27
CA ARG A 213 7.56 17.47 -11.80
C ARG A 213 6.43 16.75 -12.54
N SER A 214 5.24 16.76 -11.96
CA SER A 214 4.03 16.14 -12.53
C SER A 214 3.55 16.86 -13.79
N SER A 215 3.75 18.18 -13.89
CA SER A 215 3.40 18.94 -15.10
C SER A 215 4.37 18.71 -16.28
N SER A 216 5.61 18.28 -16.02
CA SER A 216 6.59 18.02 -17.08
C SER A 216 6.29 16.71 -17.83
N SER A 217 5.75 15.70 -17.14
CA SER A 217 5.39 14.41 -17.74
C SER A 217 4.15 14.45 -18.62
N ALA A 218 3.30 15.48 -18.50
CA ALA A 218 2.10 15.64 -19.32
C ALA A 218 2.34 16.45 -20.62
N ALA A 219 3.51 17.07 -20.78
CA ALA A 219 3.82 17.93 -21.93
C ALA A 219 4.43 17.18 -23.13
N GLU A 220 4.60 15.85 -23.05
CA GLU A 220 5.28 15.01 -24.06
C GLU A 220 4.34 14.07 -24.84
N GLU A 221 3.10 14.47 -25.10
CA GLU A 221 2.23 13.82 -26.11
C GLU A 221 1.96 14.81 -27.26
N PRO A 222 2.83 14.93 -28.28
CA PRO A 222 2.51 15.63 -29.51
C PRO A 222 1.61 14.76 -30.39
N GLY A 223 0.36 15.17 -30.50
CA GLY A 223 -0.66 14.54 -31.35
C GLY A 223 -0.18 14.32 -32.79
N ALA A 224 -0.37 13.08 -33.25
CA ALA A 224 -0.16 12.68 -34.62
C ALA A 224 -1.18 13.33 -35.57
N ASN A 225 -0.64 14.04 -36.56
CA ASN A 225 -1.18 14.30 -37.90
C ASN A 225 -2.56 14.97 -38.07
N GLY A 226 -2.52 16.29 -38.27
CA GLY A 226 -3.46 16.98 -39.14
C GLY A 226 -3.15 16.66 -40.61
N GLY A 227 -4.09 16.01 -41.30
CA GLY A 227 -4.02 15.82 -42.75
C GLY A 227 -4.43 17.10 -43.50
N PRO A 228 -3.72 17.49 -44.58
CA PRO A 228 -4.13 18.64 -45.38
C PRO A 228 -5.25 18.28 -46.35
N ASP A 229 -6.29 19.11 -46.28
CA ASP A 229 -7.41 19.24 -47.20
C ASP A 229 -6.91 19.39 -48.65
N GLN A 230 -7.37 18.52 -49.56
CA GLN A 230 -7.25 18.72 -51.00
C GLN A 230 -8.63 18.56 -51.64
N ALA A 231 -9.21 19.71 -51.97
CA ALA A 231 -10.40 19.86 -52.79
C ALA A 231 -10.21 19.24 -54.18
N ALA A 232 -11.22 18.51 -54.63
CA ALA A 232 -11.40 18.15 -56.04
C ALA A 232 -12.89 18.07 -56.37
N GLY A 233 -13.29 18.75 -57.45
CA GLY A 233 -14.50 18.45 -58.23
C GLY A 233 -15.58 19.53 -58.20
#